data_AF-A0A954UQF8-F1
#
_entry.id   AF-A0A954UQF8-F1
#
_cell.length_a   1.000
_cell.length_b   1.000
_cell.length_c   1.000
_cell.angle_alpha   90.00
_cell.angle_beta   90.00
_cell.angle_gamma   90.00
#
_symmetry.space_group_name_H-M   'P 1'
#
loop_
_entity.id
_entity.type
_entity.pdbx_description
1 polymer ?
#
loop_
_entity_poly.entity_id
_entity_poly.type
_entity_poly.pdbx_seq_one_letter_code
_entity_poly.pdbx_strand_id
1 'polypeptide(L)'
;MIVVRYTAADPRGQANWFQHELRSDDLVLIRECHTGGIVDETLVPEQADGWSGIRYLLDGPVVARAPGRCVELRQGDAFASSTVGTAPVRSLTMTTDVLHILWRRDSSVGRSISSSAKLRFSPLTDASLRRVVAALAADDRNAPCPSTTVHEVLVALRAEGLPVTPPTVDWAHPTALEDHAVAHAIERVAFPLSSRPMSVDLARELGVGEHHALRRANQYFRRFHLCARSWREYLRGQRVALGAFFMGRPEARTDRVARLLGFQSPTSFCHAFLAAGLASPREVQRELLA
;
A
#
# COMPACT_ATOMS: atom_id res chain seq x y z
N MET A 1 4.49 12.84 11.08
CA MET A 1 4.11 11.74 10.15
C MET A 1 2.61 11.81 9.91
N ILE A 2 2.13 11.26 8.80
CA ILE A 2 0.73 11.32 8.35
C ILE A 2 0.11 9.94 8.43
N VAL A 3 -1.07 9.81 9.02
CA VAL A 3 -1.82 8.55 9.06
C VAL A 3 -2.91 8.58 7.99
N VAL A 4 -2.97 7.54 7.15
CA VAL A 4 -4.02 7.39 6.14
C VAL A 4 -4.63 6.02 6.24
N ARG A 5 -5.95 5.94 6.07
CA ARG A 5 -6.70 4.68 6.17
C ARG A 5 -7.58 4.53 4.94
N TYR A 6 -7.47 3.41 4.26
CA TYR A 6 -8.29 3.10 3.10
C TYR A 6 -9.01 1.78 3.33
N THR A 7 -10.27 1.73 2.90
CA THR A 7 -11.08 0.52 3.01
C THR A 7 -11.93 0.36 1.75
N ALA A 8 -11.94 -0.85 1.21
CA ALA A 8 -12.82 -1.25 0.13
C ALA A 8 -13.40 -2.63 0.43
N ALA A 9 -14.72 -2.72 0.51
CA ALA A 9 -15.43 -3.97 0.76
C ALA A 9 -16.37 -4.27 -0.39
N ASP A 10 -16.47 -5.55 -0.77
CA ASP A 10 -17.62 -6.02 -1.54
C ASP A 10 -18.89 -5.81 -0.69
N PRO A 11 -19.96 -5.20 -1.24
CA PRO A 11 -21.25 -5.05 -0.55
C PRO A 11 -21.82 -6.36 0.03
N ARG A 12 -21.40 -7.52 -0.48
CA ARG A 12 -21.80 -8.84 0.06
C ARG A 12 -20.92 -9.34 1.21
N GLY A 13 -19.91 -8.59 1.63
CA GLY A 13 -18.95 -8.96 2.68
C GLY A 13 -18.00 -10.11 2.29
N GLN A 14 -18.03 -10.55 1.03
CA GLN A 14 -17.28 -11.72 0.57
C GLN A 14 -15.80 -11.44 0.33
N ALA A 15 -15.41 -10.18 0.17
CA ALA A 15 -14.02 -9.78 0.18
C ALA A 15 -13.85 -8.37 0.71
N ASN A 16 -12.78 -8.18 1.46
CA ASN A 16 -12.45 -6.90 2.06
C ASN A 16 -10.96 -6.62 1.85
N TRP A 17 -10.68 -5.37 1.55
CA TRP A 17 -9.36 -4.81 1.52
C TRP A 17 -9.32 -3.62 2.48
N PHE A 18 -8.29 -3.56 3.29
CA PHE A 18 -7.96 -2.35 4.02
C PHE A 18 -6.46 -2.11 4.02
N GLN A 19 -6.10 -0.83 4.07
CA GLN A 19 -4.73 -0.38 4.10
C GLN A 19 -4.59 0.76 5.10
N HIS A 20 -3.70 0.57 6.08
CA HIS A 20 -3.36 1.60 7.06
C HIS A 20 -1.92 2.03 6.84
N GLU A 21 -1.72 3.33 6.72
CA GLU A 21 -0.44 3.89 6.34
C GLU A 21 0.02 4.88 7.38
N LEU A 22 1.33 4.90 7.59
CA LEU A 22 2.02 5.96 8.29
C LEU A 22 3.16 6.45 7.41
N ARG A 23 3.09 7.74 7.04
CA ARG A 23 3.96 8.34 6.02
C ARG A 23 4.80 9.47 6.58
N SER A 24 6.04 9.51 6.12
CA SER A 24 6.98 10.62 6.25
C SER A 24 7.82 10.69 4.97
N ASP A 25 8.75 11.64 4.90
CA ASP A 25 9.53 11.89 3.68
C ASP A 25 10.42 10.71 3.31
N ASP A 26 10.97 10.06 4.33
CA ASP A 26 12.02 9.06 4.18
C ASP A 26 11.61 7.69 4.73
N LEU A 27 10.40 7.56 5.29
CA LEU A 27 9.86 6.33 5.86
C LEU A 27 8.36 6.22 5.59
N VAL A 28 7.93 5.07 5.10
CA VAL A 28 6.52 4.70 4.90
C VAL A 28 6.30 3.32 5.52
N LEU A 29 5.31 3.22 6.41
CA LEU A 29 4.80 1.95 6.91
C LEU A 29 3.41 1.74 6.32
N ILE A 30 3.15 0.57 5.75
CA ILE A 30 1.86 0.19 5.18
C ILE A 30 1.49 -1.15 5.78
N ARG A 31 0.40 -1.21 6.54
CA ARG A 31 -0.28 -2.47 6.82
C ARG A 31 -1.34 -2.67 5.75
N GLU A 32 -1.22 -3.70 4.96
CA GLU A 32 -2.20 -4.08 3.94
C GLU A 32 -2.80 -5.43 4.31
N CYS A 33 -4.14 -5.52 4.26
CA CYS A 33 -4.84 -6.75 4.57
C CYS A 33 -5.94 -7.01 3.56
N HIS A 34 -5.98 -8.26 3.12
CA HIS A 34 -6.89 -8.79 2.12
C HIS A 34 -7.60 -9.99 2.71
N THR A 35 -8.91 -10.06 2.50
CA THR A 35 -9.73 -11.23 2.83
C THR A 35 -10.65 -11.55 1.67
N GLY A 36 -10.88 -12.85 1.45
CA GLY A 36 -11.79 -13.35 0.44
C GLY A 36 -11.33 -13.14 -1.01
N GLY A 37 -10.03 -12.96 -1.27
CA GLY A 37 -9.49 -12.83 -2.63
C GLY A 37 -7.99 -13.10 -2.69
N ILE A 38 -7.50 -13.50 -3.86
CA ILE A 38 -6.06 -13.74 -4.10
C ILE A 38 -5.42 -12.44 -4.60
N VAL A 39 -4.29 -12.09 -4.00
CA VAL A 39 -3.43 -10.98 -4.45
C VAL A 39 -2.27 -11.54 -5.26
N ASP A 40 -1.96 -10.89 -6.38
CA ASP A 40 -0.71 -11.10 -7.10
C ASP A 40 -0.16 -9.73 -7.54
N GLU A 41 0.90 -9.28 -6.86
CA GLU A 41 1.56 -8.01 -7.16
C GLU A 41 2.17 -7.99 -8.58
N THR A 42 2.33 -9.14 -9.27
CA THR A 42 2.78 -9.15 -10.68
C THR A 42 1.73 -8.59 -11.64
N LEU A 43 0.46 -8.55 -11.22
CA LEU A 43 -0.63 -7.97 -11.98
C LEU A 43 -0.77 -6.47 -11.73
N VAL A 44 -0.09 -5.91 -10.73
CA VAL A 44 -0.16 -4.48 -10.45
C VAL A 44 1.16 -4.01 -9.80
N PRO A 45 2.32 -4.26 -10.44
CA PRO A 45 3.58 -4.07 -9.77
C PRO A 45 3.83 -2.57 -9.55
N GLU A 46 3.76 -2.13 -8.28
CA GLU A 46 4.26 -0.82 -7.89
C GLU A 46 5.78 -0.90 -7.82
N GLN A 47 6.47 -0.15 -8.69
CA GLN A 47 7.93 -0.04 -8.67
C GLN A 47 8.35 1.37 -8.26
N ALA A 48 9.00 1.47 -7.11
CA ALA A 48 9.51 2.73 -6.58
C ALA A 48 11.03 2.72 -6.54
N ASP A 49 11.63 3.29 -7.58
CA ASP A 49 13.06 3.55 -7.60
C ASP A 49 13.43 4.49 -6.45
N GLY A 50 14.62 4.25 -5.86
CA GLY A 50 15.08 5.03 -4.71
C GLY A 50 14.43 4.65 -3.38
N TRP A 51 13.60 3.62 -3.31
CA TRP A 51 13.07 3.09 -2.05
C TRP A 51 13.52 1.66 -1.81
N SER A 52 13.93 1.35 -0.59
CA SER A 52 14.21 -0.02 -0.11
C SER A 52 13.17 -0.40 0.94
N GLY A 53 13.02 -1.68 1.21
CA GLY A 53 12.07 -2.08 2.25
C GLY A 53 12.09 -3.56 2.59
N ILE A 54 11.32 -3.87 3.63
CA ILE A 54 10.96 -5.23 4.00
C ILE A 54 9.45 -5.40 3.92
N ARG A 55 9.02 -6.59 3.51
CA ARG A 55 7.65 -7.08 3.70
C ARG A 55 7.66 -8.10 4.81
N TYR A 56 6.94 -7.84 5.89
CA TYR A 56 6.83 -8.73 7.04
C TYR A 56 5.43 -9.36 7.07
N LEU A 57 5.36 -10.69 7.06
CA LEU A 57 4.11 -11.41 6.92
C LEU A 57 3.45 -11.65 8.27
N LEU A 58 2.26 -11.09 8.45
CA LEU A 58 1.47 -11.21 9.69
C LEU A 58 0.56 -12.44 9.65
N ASP A 59 -0.05 -12.71 8.49
CA ASP A 59 -0.91 -13.86 8.24
C ASP A 59 -1.02 -14.15 6.74
N GLY A 60 -1.36 -15.39 6.38
CA GLY A 60 -1.59 -15.84 5.01
C GLY A 60 -0.30 -16.09 4.22
N PRO A 61 0.09 -17.34 3.92
CA PRO A 61 1.34 -17.61 3.23
C PRO A 61 1.37 -16.97 1.82
N VAL A 62 2.55 -16.48 1.42
CA VAL A 62 2.77 -15.86 0.11
C VAL A 62 4.03 -16.43 -0.56
N VAL A 63 4.14 -16.28 -1.87
CA VAL A 63 5.37 -16.55 -2.62
C VAL A 63 5.92 -15.24 -3.19
N ALA A 64 7.10 -14.85 -2.75
CA ALA A 64 7.87 -13.75 -3.34
C ALA A 64 8.67 -14.24 -4.54
N ARG A 65 8.58 -13.55 -5.68
CA ARG A 65 9.31 -13.87 -6.91
C ARG A 65 10.51 -12.95 -7.05
N ALA A 66 11.69 -13.42 -6.65
CA ALA A 66 12.94 -12.68 -6.79
C ALA A 66 13.68 -13.11 -8.07
N PRO A 67 14.66 -12.33 -8.58
CA PRO A 67 15.46 -12.74 -9.72
C PRO A 67 16.06 -14.15 -9.53
N GLY A 68 15.68 -15.07 -10.40
CA GLY A 68 16.18 -16.46 -10.41
C GLY A 68 15.60 -17.39 -9.34
N ARG A 69 14.65 -16.97 -8.50
CA ARG A 69 14.07 -17.85 -7.47
C ARG A 69 12.68 -17.41 -6.97
N CYS A 70 11.88 -18.39 -6.55
CA CYS A 70 10.68 -18.18 -5.75
C CYS A 70 10.96 -18.49 -4.29
N VAL A 71 10.43 -17.66 -3.39
CA VAL A 71 10.64 -17.79 -1.94
C VAL A 71 9.27 -17.79 -1.25
N GLU A 72 8.93 -18.91 -0.62
CA GLU A 72 7.74 -18.99 0.24
C GLU A 72 8.00 -18.26 1.56
N LEU A 73 7.06 -17.39 1.93
CA LEU A 73 7.00 -16.68 3.20
C LEU A 73 5.79 -17.17 3.99
N ARG A 74 6.00 -17.42 5.27
CA ARG A 74 4.96 -17.77 6.25
C ARG A 74 4.88 -16.68 7.31
N GLN A 75 3.88 -16.76 8.17
CA GLN A 75 3.74 -15.84 9.30
C GLN A 75 5.06 -15.72 10.09
N GLY A 76 5.49 -14.48 10.33
CA GLY A 76 6.74 -14.15 11.01
C GLY A 76 7.97 -14.10 10.08
N ASP A 77 7.87 -14.57 8.84
CA ASP A 77 8.92 -14.36 7.85
C ASP A 77 8.86 -12.92 7.31
N ALA A 78 10.02 -12.41 6.89
CA ALA A 78 10.09 -11.20 6.10
C ALA A 78 10.87 -11.41 4.80
N PHE A 79 10.65 -10.52 3.84
CA PHE A 79 11.42 -10.45 2.61
C PHE A 79 11.97 -9.05 2.40
N ALA A 80 13.30 -8.95 2.40
CA ALA A 80 14.03 -7.73 2.15
C ALA A 80 14.15 -7.48 0.64
N SER A 81 14.02 -6.24 0.20
CA SER A 81 14.23 -5.84 -1.19
C SER A 81 14.99 -4.52 -1.28
N SER A 82 15.97 -4.49 -2.18
CA SER A 82 16.71 -3.28 -2.52
C SER A 82 15.79 -2.23 -3.17
N THR A 83 14.80 -2.69 -3.94
CA THR A 83 13.79 -1.86 -4.60
C THR A 83 12.38 -2.33 -4.28
N VAL A 84 11.49 -1.39 -3.98
CA VAL A 84 10.05 -1.69 -3.89
C VAL A 84 9.58 -2.22 -5.25
N GLY A 85 8.91 -3.37 -5.24
CA GLY A 85 8.39 -4.00 -6.46
C GLY A 85 9.36 -4.95 -7.18
N THR A 86 10.65 -5.06 -6.81
CA THR A 86 11.55 -6.03 -7.48
C THR A 86 11.38 -7.48 -7.04
N ALA A 87 10.59 -7.72 -6.01
CA ALA A 87 10.17 -9.05 -5.60
C ALA A 87 8.66 -9.04 -5.36
N PRO A 88 7.85 -9.09 -6.44
CA PRO A 88 6.40 -9.14 -6.31
C PRO A 88 5.97 -10.41 -5.59
N VAL A 89 4.92 -10.32 -4.76
CA VAL A 89 4.36 -11.45 -4.04
C VAL A 89 3.02 -11.91 -4.63
N ARG A 90 2.76 -13.22 -4.56
CA ARG A 90 1.44 -13.82 -4.79
C ARG A 90 0.96 -14.52 -3.52
N SER A 91 -0.26 -14.23 -3.09
CA SER A 91 -0.92 -14.95 -1.99
C SER A 91 -1.20 -16.39 -2.38
N LEU A 92 -0.95 -17.32 -1.45
CA LEU A 92 -1.30 -18.73 -1.60
C LEU A 92 -2.68 -19.06 -1.02
N THR A 93 -3.30 -18.11 -0.31
CA THR A 93 -4.62 -18.21 0.29
C THR A 93 -5.44 -16.96 -0.05
N MET A 94 -6.73 -16.98 0.31
CA MET A 94 -7.63 -15.83 0.15
C MET A 94 -7.51 -14.79 1.27
N THR A 95 -6.60 -15.00 2.21
CA THR A 95 -6.34 -14.09 3.33
C THR A 95 -4.87 -13.77 3.34
N THR A 96 -4.52 -12.49 3.41
CA THR A 96 -3.12 -12.06 3.54
C THR A 96 -3.10 -10.77 4.36
N ASP A 97 -2.24 -10.72 5.37
CA ASP A 97 -1.98 -9.53 6.18
C ASP A 97 -0.48 -9.30 6.23
N VAL A 98 -0.04 -8.13 5.76
CA VAL A 98 1.36 -7.82 5.54
C VAL A 98 1.67 -6.42 6.05
N LEU A 99 2.84 -6.28 6.67
CA LEU A 99 3.43 -4.99 7.01
C LEU A 99 4.59 -4.70 6.06
N HIS A 100 4.45 -3.65 5.27
CA HIS A 100 5.52 -3.07 4.47
C HIS A 100 6.20 -1.98 5.30
N ILE A 101 7.54 -2.05 5.37
CA ILE A 101 8.36 -1.01 5.98
C ILE A 101 9.33 -0.55 4.90
N LEU A 102 9.10 0.65 4.39
CA LEU A 102 9.79 1.20 3.23
C LEU A 102 10.55 2.45 3.66
N TRP A 103 11.80 2.59 3.23
CA TRP A 103 12.58 3.80 3.46
C TRP A 103 13.28 4.26 2.20
N ARG A 104 13.48 5.57 2.10
CA ARG A 104 14.19 6.16 0.97
C ARG A 104 15.67 5.79 1.05
N ARG A 105 16.22 5.28 -0.04
CA ARG A 105 17.65 5.01 -0.20
C ARG A 105 18.39 6.34 -0.06
N ASP A 106 19.47 6.31 0.71
CA ASP A 106 20.35 7.47 0.94
C ASP A 106 19.65 8.61 1.70
N SER A 107 18.75 8.25 2.61
CA SER A 107 18.13 9.18 3.54
C SER A 107 18.71 9.06 4.94
N SER A 108 18.23 9.92 5.85
CA SER A 108 18.54 9.82 7.28
C SER A 108 17.99 8.54 7.94
N VAL A 109 16.96 7.92 7.34
CA VAL A 109 16.31 6.71 7.86
C VAL A 109 17.09 5.46 7.51
N GLY A 110 17.83 5.43 6.39
CA GLY A 110 18.60 4.24 6.03
C GLY A 110 19.26 4.28 4.67
N ARG A 111 20.12 3.28 4.45
CA ARG A 111 20.76 3.01 3.14
C ARG A 111 20.04 1.90 2.40
N SER A 112 20.40 1.69 1.15
CA SER A 112 19.83 0.59 0.37
C SER A 112 20.19 -0.77 0.95
N ILE A 113 19.25 -1.72 0.87
CA ILE A 113 19.51 -3.14 1.16
C ILE A 113 20.37 -3.70 0.03
N SER A 114 21.48 -4.36 0.37
CA SER A 114 22.46 -4.87 -0.60
C SER A 114 21.94 -6.06 -1.42
N SER A 115 21.04 -6.87 -0.86
CA SER A 115 20.52 -8.06 -1.53
C SER A 115 19.10 -8.41 -1.08
N SER A 116 18.28 -8.88 -2.01
CA SER A 116 16.97 -9.42 -1.68
C SER A 116 17.07 -10.79 -0.99
N ALA A 117 16.55 -10.89 0.23
CA ALA A 117 16.68 -12.09 1.05
C ALA A 117 15.45 -12.34 1.91
N LYS A 118 15.18 -13.62 2.17
CA LYS A 118 14.28 -14.04 3.24
C LYS A 118 14.95 -13.76 4.58
N LEU A 119 14.22 -13.15 5.50
CA LEU A 119 14.65 -12.85 6.84
C LEU A 119 13.74 -13.56 7.83
N ARG A 120 14.29 -13.93 8.98
CA ARG A 120 13.54 -14.38 10.15
C ARG A 120 14.07 -13.61 11.34
N PHE A 121 13.20 -12.84 11.96
CA PHE A 121 13.59 -11.93 13.03
C PHE A 121 13.58 -12.63 14.39
N SER A 122 14.30 -12.06 15.36
CA SER A 122 14.21 -12.49 16.75
C SER A 122 12.82 -12.25 17.34
N PRO A 123 12.43 -12.95 18.43
CA PRO A 123 11.15 -12.72 19.09
C PRO A 123 10.92 -11.27 19.55
N LEU A 124 11.98 -10.55 19.93
CA LEU A 124 11.89 -9.15 20.35
C LEU A 124 11.52 -8.22 19.19
N THR A 125 12.10 -8.45 18.01
CA THR A 125 11.78 -7.71 16.80
C THR A 125 10.37 -8.06 16.30
N ASP A 126 9.98 -9.35 16.29
CA ASP A 126 8.60 -9.78 15.98
C ASP A 126 7.57 -9.05 16.86
N ALA A 127 7.80 -9.02 18.18
CA ALA A 127 6.91 -8.33 19.11
C ALA A 127 6.83 -6.81 18.83
N SER A 128 7.93 -6.18 18.46
CA SER A 128 7.96 -4.74 18.11
C SER A 128 7.21 -4.46 16.81
N LEU A 129 7.35 -5.32 15.79
CA LEU A 129 6.58 -5.25 14.55
C LEU A 129 5.07 -5.43 14.80
N ARG A 130 4.67 -6.36 15.67
CA ARG A 130 3.26 -6.53 16.03
C ARG A 130 2.69 -5.34 16.79
N ARG A 131 3.49 -4.69 17.65
CA ARG A 131 3.07 -3.46 18.34
C ARG A 131 2.83 -2.30 17.37
N VAL A 132 3.65 -2.12 16.34
CA VAL A 132 3.38 -1.07 15.33
C VAL A 132 2.12 -1.38 14.52
N VAL A 133 1.87 -2.64 14.20
CA VAL A 133 0.63 -3.09 13.52
C VAL A 133 -0.61 -2.77 14.35
N ALA A 134 -0.58 -3.04 15.65
CA ALA A 134 -1.67 -2.69 16.55
C ALA A 134 -1.87 -1.16 16.63
N ALA A 135 -0.77 -0.39 16.70
CA ALA A 135 -0.83 1.07 16.71
C ALA A 135 -1.42 1.66 15.41
N LEU A 136 -1.06 1.09 14.24
CA LEU A 136 -1.64 1.48 12.95
C LEU A 136 -3.14 1.15 12.85
N ALA A 137 -3.60 0.13 13.56
CA ALA A 137 -4.99 -0.32 13.55
C ALA A 137 -5.91 0.43 14.51
N ALA A 138 -5.36 1.17 15.48
CA ALA A 138 -6.16 1.96 16.40
C ALA A 138 -6.95 3.03 15.60
N ASP A 139 -8.28 3.08 15.80
CA ASP A 139 -9.20 3.97 15.07
C ASP A 139 -9.19 5.42 15.58
N ASP A 140 -8.19 5.80 16.37
CA ASP A 140 -8.05 7.18 16.79
C ASP A 140 -7.43 7.99 15.66
N ARG A 141 -8.30 8.60 14.84
CA ARG A 141 -7.92 9.50 13.75
C ARG A 141 -7.24 10.78 14.26
N ASN A 142 -7.40 11.10 15.54
CA ASN A 142 -6.81 12.26 16.20
C ASN A 142 -5.67 11.89 17.17
N ALA A 143 -5.35 10.59 17.31
CA ALA A 143 -4.26 10.17 18.19
C ALA A 143 -2.94 10.76 17.68
N PRO A 144 -2.06 11.22 18.60
CA PRO A 144 -0.68 11.49 18.28
C PRO A 144 -0.07 10.28 17.54
N CYS A 145 0.65 10.57 16.46
CA CYS A 145 1.37 9.57 15.67
C CYS A 145 2.16 8.61 16.58
N PRO A 146 2.19 7.29 16.31
CA PRO A 146 2.94 6.30 17.08
C PRO A 146 4.46 6.39 16.84
N SER A 147 5.05 7.58 16.97
CA SER A 147 6.46 7.87 16.72
C SER A 147 7.38 7.02 17.59
N THR A 148 7.03 6.83 18.87
CA THR A 148 7.77 5.94 19.78
C THR A 148 7.80 4.51 19.26
N THR A 149 6.65 3.97 18.82
CA THR A 149 6.56 2.59 18.31
C THR A 149 7.36 2.43 17.01
N VAL A 150 7.32 3.43 16.13
CA VAL A 150 8.15 3.46 14.91
C VAL A 150 9.64 3.47 15.26
N HIS A 151 10.04 4.32 16.20
CA HIS A 151 11.42 4.39 16.66
C HIS A 151 11.89 3.04 17.20
N GLU A 152 11.10 2.38 18.05
CA GLU A 152 11.39 1.05 18.58
C GLU A 152 11.54 0.00 17.47
N VAL A 153 10.68 0.02 16.45
CA VAL A 153 10.81 -0.86 15.28
C VAL A 153 12.12 -0.61 14.53
N LEU A 154 12.49 0.65 14.27
CA LEU A 154 13.75 0.95 13.57
C LEU A 154 14.98 0.53 14.39
N VAL A 155 14.95 0.70 15.72
CA VAL A 155 15.98 0.19 16.62
C VAL A 155 16.09 -1.34 16.53
N ALA A 156 14.95 -2.05 16.58
CA ALA A 156 14.91 -3.50 16.49
C ALA A 156 15.43 -4.01 15.14
N LEU A 157 14.97 -3.44 14.02
CA LEU A 157 15.44 -3.78 12.69
C LEU A 157 16.94 -3.54 12.51
N ARG A 158 17.47 -2.44 13.08
CA ARG A 158 18.91 -2.17 13.07
C ARG A 158 19.69 -3.22 13.85
N ALA A 159 19.17 -3.69 14.99
CA ALA A 159 19.78 -4.77 15.77
C ALA A 159 19.83 -6.11 15.01
N GLU A 160 18.88 -6.33 14.09
CA GLU A 160 18.88 -7.47 13.14
C GLU A 160 19.81 -7.25 11.93
N GLY A 161 20.57 -6.14 11.90
CA GLY A 161 21.53 -5.84 10.83
C GLY A 161 20.94 -5.16 9.60
N LEU A 162 19.66 -4.73 9.62
CA LEU A 162 19.12 -3.93 8.53
C LEU A 162 19.74 -2.52 8.52
N PRO A 163 19.95 -1.93 7.32
CA PRO A 163 20.67 -0.66 7.18
C PRO A 163 19.77 0.54 7.48
N VAL A 164 19.06 0.52 8.60
CA VAL A 164 18.17 1.58 9.06
C VAL A 164 18.76 2.29 10.28
N THR A 165 18.46 3.57 10.40
CA THR A 165 18.84 4.44 11.50
C THR A 165 17.57 5.08 12.06
N PRO A 166 17.26 4.85 13.35
CA PRO A 166 16.19 5.58 14.00
C PRO A 166 16.58 7.07 14.02
N PRO A 167 15.74 7.98 13.50
CA PRO A 167 16.11 9.38 13.48
C PRO A 167 16.15 9.97 14.89
N THR A 168 16.98 10.99 15.05
CA THR A 168 17.19 11.75 16.29
C THR A 168 16.18 12.89 16.46
N VAL A 169 15.48 13.29 15.39
CA VAL A 169 14.61 14.46 15.33
C VAL A 169 13.14 14.05 15.49
N ASP A 170 12.37 14.92 16.12
CA ASP A 170 10.91 14.82 16.24
C ASP A 170 10.25 14.79 14.85
N TRP A 171 9.49 13.73 14.58
CA TRP A 171 8.77 13.52 13.31
C TRP A 171 7.57 14.47 13.12
N ALA A 172 7.34 15.38 14.06
CA ALA A 172 6.31 16.41 14.02
C ALA A 172 6.80 17.69 13.28
N HIS A 173 6.98 17.62 11.95
CA HIS A 173 7.25 18.82 11.16
C HIS A 173 5.97 19.64 10.86
N PRO A 174 6.01 20.99 10.82
CA PRO A 174 4.85 21.85 10.50
C PRO A 174 4.23 21.60 9.12
N THR A 175 5.03 21.23 8.12
CA THR A 175 4.57 20.76 6.80
C THR A 175 3.65 19.54 6.89
N ALA A 176 3.70 18.80 7.99
CA ALA A 176 2.77 17.71 8.20
C ALA A 176 1.33 18.21 8.23
N LEU A 177 0.98 19.37 8.81
CA LEU A 177 -0.43 19.79 8.94
C LEU A 177 -1.13 19.96 7.58
N GLU A 178 -0.47 20.60 6.61
CA GLU A 178 -1.02 20.72 5.25
C GLU A 178 -1.11 19.36 4.55
N ASP A 179 -0.08 18.52 4.69
CA ASP A 179 -0.07 17.20 4.09
C ASP A 179 -1.12 16.26 4.74
N HIS A 180 -1.44 16.41 6.03
CA HIS A 180 -2.55 15.73 6.70
C HIS A 180 -3.89 16.14 6.10
N ALA A 181 -4.10 17.45 5.89
CA ALA A 181 -5.34 17.94 5.28
C ALA A 181 -5.53 17.37 3.87
N VAL A 182 -4.46 17.33 3.06
CA VAL A 182 -4.48 16.72 1.72
C VAL A 182 -4.73 15.21 1.79
N ALA A 183 -4.04 14.49 2.67
CA ALA A 183 -4.21 13.05 2.83
C ALA A 183 -5.64 12.67 3.20
N HIS A 184 -6.23 13.36 4.18
CA HIS A 184 -7.61 13.12 4.60
C HIS A 184 -8.63 13.53 3.54
N ALA A 185 -8.37 14.59 2.78
CA ALA A 185 -9.22 14.94 1.65
C ALA A 185 -9.19 13.85 0.56
N ILE A 186 -8.00 13.31 0.25
CA ILE A 186 -7.85 12.18 -0.68
C ILE A 186 -8.59 10.95 -0.15
N GLU A 187 -8.42 10.59 1.13
CA GLU A 187 -9.16 9.50 1.79
C GLU A 187 -10.67 9.64 1.57
N ARG A 188 -11.25 10.78 1.96
CA ARG A 188 -12.70 11.01 1.90
C ARG A 188 -13.26 11.07 0.48
N VAL A 189 -12.49 11.61 -0.46
CA VAL A 189 -12.95 11.79 -1.84
C VAL A 189 -12.77 10.51 -2.65
N ALA A 190 -11.64 9.80 -2.48
CA ALA A 190 -11.34 8.58 -3.22
C ALA A 190 -12.12 7.36 -2.70
N PHE A 191 -12.56 7.38 -1.43
CA PHE A 191 -13.29 6.28 -0.81
C PHE A 191 -14.64 6.78 -0.27
N PRO A 192 -15.79 6.26 -0.78
CA PRO A 192 -15.96 4.99 -1.49
C PRO A 192 -15.62 5.05 -2.99
N LEU A 193 -14.93 4.02 -3.50
CA LEU A 193 -14.38 3.97 -4.88
C LEU A 193 -15.43 4.09 -6.00
N SER A 194 -16.69 3.78 -5.68
CA SER A 194 -17.83 3.89 -6.58
C SER A 194 -18.19 5.34 -6.95
N SER A 195 -17.70 6.34 -6.21
CA SER A 195 -18.10 7.76 -6.31
C SER A 195 -17.61 8.48 -7.58
N ARG A 196 -16.71 7.89 -8.37
CA ARG A 196 -16.14 8.51 -9.60
C ARG A 196 -15.64 9.96 -9.37
N PRO A 197 -14.80 10.20 -8.36
CA PRO A 197 -14.50 11.56 -7.97
C PRO A 197 -13.65 12.26 -9.03
N MET A 198 -13.90 13.56 -9.20
CA MET A 198 -13.18 14.48 -10.06
C MET A 198 -12.36 15.45 -9.22
N SER A 199 -11.51 16.24 -9.88
CA SER A 199 -10.66 17.26 -9.23
C SER A 199 -11.47 18.34 -8.48
N VAL A 200 -12.69 18.65 -8.95
CA VAL A 200 -13.61 19.56 -8.26
C VAL A 200 -14.08 19.04 -6.91
N ASP A 201 -14.21 17.72 -6.73
CA ASP A 201 -14.59 17.12 -5.45
C ASP A 201 -13.46 17.27 -4.43
N LEU A 202 -12.22 17.04 -4.86
CA LEU A 202 -11.04 17.31 -4.06
C LEU A 202 -10.91 18.81 -3.70
N ALA A 203 -11.23 19.70 -4.64
CA ALA A 203 -11.20 21.14 -4.42
C ALA A 203 -12.21 21.58 -3.37
N ARG A 204 -13.44 21.06 -3.47
CA ARG A 204 -14.51 21.28 -2.49
C ARG A 204 -14.08 20.79 -1.11
N GLU A 205 -13.51 19.59 -1.03
CA GLU A 205 -13.06 18.98 0.21
C GLU A 205 -11.93 19.78 0.88
N LEU A 206 -11.04 20.38 0.09
CA LEU A 206 -9.94 21.21 0.59
C LEU A 206 -10.34 22.68 0.83
N GLY A 207 -11.55 23.10 0.43
CA GLY A 207 -12.00 24.49 0.53
C GLY A 207 -11.18 25.48 -0.32
N VAL A 208 -10.64 25.02 -1.46
CA VAL A 208 -9.80 25.84 -2.36
C VAL A 208 -10.20 25.71 -3.82
N GLY A 209 -9.69 26.58 -4.69
CA GLY A 209 -9.90 26.46 -6.15
C GLY A 209 -9.25 25.20 -6.74
N GLU A 210 -9.82 24.69 -7.84
CA GLU A 210 -9.42 23.40 -8.46
C GLU A 210 -7.94 23.32 -8.82
N HIS A 211 -7.38 24.38 -9.43
CA HIS A 211 -5.95 24.45 -9.73
C HIS A 211 -5.07 24.34 -8.48
N HIS A 212 -5.50 24.95 -7.36
CA HIS A 212 -4.77 24.91 -6.11
C HIS A 212 -4.83 23.51 -5.49
N ALA A 213 -6.00 22.88 -5.50
CA ALA A 213 -6.20 21.51 -5.02
C ALA A 213 -5.34 20.51 -5.78
N LEU A 214 -5.34 20.56 -7.12
CA LEU A 214 -4.51 19.70 -7.96
C LEU A 214 -3.02 19.92 -7.73
N ARG A 215 -2.57 21.18 -7.54
CA ARG A 215 -1.18 21.47 -7.22
C ARG A 215 -0.76 20.84 -5.89
N ARG A 216 -1.58 20.99 -4.84
CA ARG A 216 -1.35 20.39 -3.51
C ARG A 216 -1.33 18.86 -3.59
N ALA A 217 -2.32 18.25 -4.25
CA ALA A 217 -2.35 16.80 -4.45
C ALA A 217 -1.15 16.29 -5.24
N ASN A 218 -0.74 16.95 -6.33
CA ASN A 218 0.43 16.50 -7.09
C ASN A 218 1.74 16.64 -6.30
N GLN A 219 1.86 17.66 -5.44
CA GLN A 219 2.99 17.77 -4.52
C GLN A 219 2.99 16.63 -3.51
N TYR A 220 1.83 16.36 -2.92
CA TYR A 220 1.63 15.24 -2.00
C TYR A 220 1.94 13.88 -2.67
N PHE A 221 1.48 13.66 -3.90
CA PHE A 221 1.74 12.44 -4.67
C PHE A 221 3.23 12.25 -4.94
N ARG A 222 3.94 13.28 -5.43
CA ARG A 222 5.39 13.20 -5.64
C ARG A 222 6.16 12.88 -4.35
N ARG A 223 5.66 13.36 -3.21
CA ARG A 223 6.33 13.17 -1.92
C ARG A 223 6.09 11.80 -1.33
N PHE A 224 4.86 11.28 -1.44
CA PHE A 224 4.45 10.08 -0.70
C PHE A 224 3.95 8.95 -1.58
N HIS A 225 3.28 9.21 -2.70
CA HIS A 225 2.73 8.16 -3.55
C HIS A 225 3.72 7.76 -4.62
N LEU A 226 4.45 6.70 -4.31
CA LEU A 226 5.66 6.27 -4.98
C LEU A 226 5.53 6.13 -6.51
N CYS A 227 4.34 5.77 -7.02
CA CYS A 227 4.11 5.61 -8.46
C CYS A 227 3.07 6.54 -9.11
N ALA A 228 2.40 7.42 -8.35
CA ALA A 228 1.38 8.30 -8.93
C ALA A 228 1.90 9.72 -9.15
N ARG A 229 1.69 10.31 -10.34
CA ARG A 229 2.12 11.68 -10.66
C ARG A 229 0.97 12.67 -10.71
N SER A 230 -0.26 12.17 -10.78
CA SER A 230 -1.46 13.00 -10.88
C SER A 230 -2.66 12.38 -10.16
N TRP A 231 -3.65 13.21 -9.82
CA TRP A 231 -4.94 12.77 -9.28
C TRP A 231 -5.60 11.66 -10.10
N ARG A 232 -5.64 11.83 -11.43
CA ARG A 232 -6.26 10.86 -12.34
C ARG A 232 -5.52 9.53 -12.36
N GLU A 233 -4.19 9.59 -12.38
CA GLU A 233 -3.33 8.40 -12.35
C GLU A 233 -3.47 7.66 -11.03
N TYR A 234 -3.47 8.38 -9.90
CA TYR A 234 -3.72 7.82 -8.57
C TYR A 234 -5.04 7.04 -8.51
N LEU A 235 -6.16 7.68 -8.89
CA LEU A 235 -7.47 7.04 -8.89
C LEU A 235 -7.54 5.84 -9.85
N ARG A 236 -6.91 5.94 -11.02
CA ARG A 236 -6.87 4.83 -11.99
C ARG A 236 -6.06 3.66 -11.44
N GLY A 237 -4.87 3.92 -10.91
CA GLY A 237 -3.99 2.90 -10.33
C GLY A 237 -4.69 2.15 -9.21
N GLN A 238 -5.28 2.87 -8.25
CA GLN A 238 -6.04 2.28 -7.15
C GLN A 238 -7.18 1.38 -7.64
N ARG A 239 -7.97 1.84 -8.64
CA ARG A 239 -9.07 1.04 -9.20
C ARG A 239 -8.58 -0.21 -9.93
N VAL A 240 -7.49 -0.13 -10.68
CA VAL A 240 -6.94 -1.30 -11.37
C VAL A 240 -6.39 -2.29 -10.34
N ALA A 241 -5.67 -1.80 -9.31
CA ALA A 241 -5.12 -2.61 -8.24
C ALA A 241 -6.20 -3.44 -7.53
N LEU A 242 -7.23 -2.74 -7.05
CA LEU A 242 -8.36 -3.37 -6.38
C LEU A 242 -9.21 -4.21 -7.34
N GLY A 243 -9.25 -3.84 -8.62
CA GLY A 243 -9.83 -4.65 -9.68
C GLY A 243 -9.18 -6.03 -9.76
N ALA A 244 -7.85 -6.10 -9.81
CA ALA A 244 -7.12 -7.36 -9.87
C ALA A 244 -7.40 -8.22 -8.62
N PHE A 245 -7.35 -7.60 -7.44
CA PHE A 245 -7.70 -8.27 -6.17
C PHE A 245 -9.13 -8.83 -6.17
N PHE A 246 -10.15 -8.02 -6.50
CA PHE A 246 -11.54 -8.48 -6.48
C PHE A 246 -11.84 -9.50 -7.57
N MET A 247 -11.10 -9.50 -8.68
CA MET A 247 -11.18 -10.55 -9.70
C MET A 247 -10.52 -11.86 -9.26
N GLY A 248 -9.66 -11.86 -8.23
CA GLY A 248 -9.06 -13.06 -7.62
C GLY A 248 -10.04 -13.96 -6.84
N ARG A 249 -11.35 -13.74 -6.99
CA ARG A 249 -12.42 -14.55 -6.39
C ARG A 249 -13.01 -15.53 -7.40
N PRO A 250 -13.36 -16.76 -7.01
CA PRO A 250 -14.02 -17.72 -7.91
C PRO A 250 -15.32 -17.19 -8.53
N GLU A 251 -16.13 -16.48 -7.76
CA GLU A 251 -17.44 -15.96 -8.17
C GLU A 251 -17.39 -14.53 -8.70
N ALA A 252 -16.19 -13.95 -8.87
CA ALA A 252 -16.06 -12.58 -9.38
C ALA A 252 -16.69 -12.49 -10.78
N ARG A 253 -17.49 -11.45 -10.98
CA ARG A 253 -18.01 -11.10 -12.30
C ARG A 253 -17.52 -9.72 -12.68
N THR A 254 -17.00 -9.59 -13.90
CA THR A 254 -16.46 -8.34 -14.45
C THR A 254 -17.44 -7.18 -14.33
N ASP A 255 -18.73 -7.40 -14.59
CA ASP A 255 -19.76 -6.36 -14.51
C ASP A 255 -20.01 -5.85 -13.08
N ARG A 256 -19.94 -6.75 -12.10
CA ARG A 256 -20.12 -6.41 -10.68
C ARG A 256 -18.89 -5.68 -10.13
N VAL A 257 -17.69 -6.19 -10.41
CA VAL A 257 -16.43 -5.55 -9.98
C VAL A 257 -16.26 -4.18 -10.63
N ALA A 258 -16.56 -4.05 -11.92
CA ALA A 258 -16.56 -2.76 -12.61
C ALA A 258 -17.47 -1.73 -11.90
N ARG A 259 -18.70 -2.13 -11.55
CA ARG A 259 -19.65 -1.25 -10.85
C ARG A 259 -19.16 -0.88 -9.44
N LEU A 260 -18.65 -1.86 -8.69
CA LEU A 260 -18.09 -1.67 -7.35
C LEU A 260 -17.00 -0.59 -7.34
N LEU A 261 -16.12 -0.63 -8.33
CA LEU A 261 -14.98 0.26 -8.44
C LEU A 261 -15.30 1.57 -9.17
N GLY A 262 -16.58 1.80 -9.50
CA GLY A 262 -17.02 3.04 -10.14
C GLY A 262 -16.66 3.14 -11.62
N PHE A 263 -16.40 2.06 -12.34
CA PHE A 263 -16.29 2.11 -13.80
C PHE A 263 -17.65 2.38 -14.45
N GLN A 264 -17.66 3.07 -15.59
CA GLN A 264 -18.90 3.40 -16.32
C GLN A 264 -19.57 2.16 -16.92
N SER A 265 -18.75 1.21 -17.36
CA SER A 265 -19.20 -0.05 -17.96
C SER A 265 -18.16 -1.16 -17.75
N PRO A 266 -18.53 -2.44 -17.92
CA PRO A 266 -17.58 -3.55 -17.91
C PRO A 266 -16.48 -3.37 -18.98
N THR A 267 -16.84 -2.83 -20.15
CA THR A 267 -15.89 -2.52 -21.22
C THR A 267 -14.84 -1.50 -20.79
N SER A 268 -15.25 -0.43 -20.09
CA SER A 268 -14.29 0.57 -19.57
C SER A 268 -13.33 -0.02 -18.53
N PHE A 269 -13.77 -1.04 -17.77
CA PHE A 269 -12.93 -1.76 -16.82
C PHE A 269 -11.89 -2.65 -17.55
N CYS A 270 -12.31 -3.38 -18.59
CA CYS A 270 -11.38 -4.13 -19.43
C CYS A 270 -10.33 -3.22 -20.10
N HIS A 271 -10.74 -2.06 -20.61
CA HIS A 271 -9.80 -1.09 -21.19
C HIS A 271 -8.82 -0.53 -20.15
N ALA A 272 -9.24 -0.37 -18.89
CA ALA A 272 -8.35 0.07 -17.83
C ALA A 272 -7.27 -0.98 -17.51
N PHE A 273 -7.62 -2.27 -17.52
CA PHE A 273 -6.67 -3.38 -17.37
C PHE A 273 -5.66 -3.39 -18.52
N LEU A 274 -6.14 -3.34 -19.76
CA LEU A 274 -5.30 -3.30 -20.96
C LEU A 274 -4.36 -2.07 -20.96
N ALA A 275 -4.87 -0.90 -20.57
CA ALA A 275 -4.07 0.32 -20.45
C ALA A 275 -3.00 0.24 -19.36
N ALA A 276 -3.18 -0.64 -18.36
CA ALA A 276 -2.19 -0.96 -17.35
C ALA A 276 -1.26 -2.12 -17.75
N GLY A 277 -1.39 -2.65 -18.98
CA GLY A 277 -0.59 -3.76 -19.48
C GLY A 277 -1.04 -5.14 -18.99
N LEU A 278 -2.26 -5.25 -18.45
CA LEU A 278 -2.79 -6.49 -17.90
C LEU A 278 -3.65 -7.24 -18.92
N ALA A 279 -3.77 -8.56 -18.72
CA ALA A 279 -4.75 -9.37 -19.40
C ALA A 279 -6.19 -8.91 -19.07
N SER A 280 -7.19 -9.42 -19.79
CA SER A 280 -8.58 -9.07 -19.47
C SER A 280 -8.94 -9.51 -18.03
N PRO A 281 -9.91 -8.85 -17.35
CA PRO A 281 -10.29 -9.22 -15.98
C PRO A 281 -10.61 -10.71 -15.78
N ARG A 282 -11.20 -11.37 -16.80
CA ARG A 282 -11.54 -12.80 -16.74
C ARG A 282 -10.32 -13.70 -16.91
N GLU A 283 -9.33 -13.28 -17.70
CA GLU A 283 -8.07 -14.00 -17.83
C GLU A 283 -7.24 -13.88 -16.55
N VAL A 284 -7.16 -12.69 -15.96
CA VAL A 284 -6.57 -12.46 -14.65
C VAL A 284 -7.18 -13.39 -13.60
N GLN A 285 -8.50 -13.46 -13.53
CA GLN A 285 -9.20 -14.38 -12.62
C GLN A 285 -8.81 -15.84 -12.86
N ARG A 286 -8.71 -16.27 -14.12
CA ARG A 286 -8.31 -17.64 -14.47
C ARG A 286 -6.86 -17.93 -14.05
N GLU A 287 -5.95 -16.98 -14.23
CA GLU A 287 -4.55 -17.12 -13.82
C GLU A 287 -4.38 -17.18 -12.30
N LEU A 288 -5.17 -16.39 -11.57
CA LEU A 288 -5.14 -16.37 -10.11
C LEU A 288 -5.68 -17.66 -9.48
N LEU A 289 -6.67 -18.30 -10.13
CA LEU A 289 -7.35 -19.50 -9.65
C LEU A 289 -6.80 -20.82 -10.20
N ALA A 290 -5.83 -20.75 -11.12
CA ALA A 290 -5.04 -21.89 -11.58
C ALA A 290 -3.90 -22.19 -10.61
#